data_AF-A0AAU1DDI6-F1
#
_entry.id   AF-A0AAU1DDI6-F1
#
_cell.length_a   1.000
_cell.length_b   1.000
_cell.length_c   1.000
_cell.angle_alpha   90.00
_cell.angle_beta   90.00
_cell.angle_gamma   90.00
#
_symmetry.space_group_name_H-M   'P 1'
#
loop_
_entity.id
_entity.type
_entity.pdbx_description
1 polymer ?
#
loop_
_entity_poly.entity_id
_entity_poly.type
_entity_poly.pdbx_seq_one_letter_code
_entity_poly.pdbx_strand_id
1 'polypeptide(L)'
;MLMATRGITGKELADDLLQGVSSEQMRAATRLLGAHHDGYWLRRFFEDQELADAAGQPLLEHAGPHPSIDWNAVGLLLLADRPPARKASSSEVAVLEFAASLVGRAPIQLQRVIHAVDDTEFRLLLRALMAAAYGETH
;
A
#
# COMPACT_ATOMS: atom_id res chain seq x y z
N MET A 1 14.56 -12.86 -8.31
CA MET A 1 15.24 -11.88 -9.19
C MET A 1 14.86 -10.51 -8.66
N LEU A 2 15.79 -9.79 -8.01
CA LEU A 2 15.55 -8.42 -7.54
C LEU A 2 15.22 -7.56 -8.76
N MET A 3 13.95 -7.20 -8.95
CA MET A 3 13.64 -6.18 -9.94
C MET A 3 14.34 -4.91 -9.51
N ALA A 4 15.17 -4.36 -10.40
CA ALA A 4 15.53 -2.97 -10.31
C ALA A 4 14.21 -2.18 -10.44
N THR A 5 13.63 -1.78 -9.31
CA THR A 5 12.48 -0.85 -9.23
C THR A 5 12.73 0.42 -10.04
N ARG A 6 14.00 0.73 -10.35
CA ARG A 6 14.45 1.78 -11.25
C ARG A 6 14.09 1.46 -12.71
N GLY A 7 12.95 1.98 -13.15
CA GLY A 7 12.58 2.02 -14.57
C GLY A 7 11.16 1.55 -14.88
N ILE A 8 10.50 0.85 -13.94
CA ILE A 8 9.09 0.47 -14.04
C ILE A 8 8.23 1.44 -13.24
N THR A 9 7.01 1.68 -13.70
CA THR A 9 5.99 2.53 -13.05
C THR A 9 5.44 1.86 -11.79
N GLY A 10 4.86 2.65 -10.89
CA GLY A 10 4.17 2.13 -9.70
C GLY A 10 3.00 1.22 -10.04
N LYS A 11 2.35 1.44 -11.19
CA LYS A 11 1.31 0.55 -11.71
C LYS A 11 1.88 -0.82 -12.11
N GLU A 12 2.96 -0.86 -12.87
CA GLU A 12 3.60 -2.12 -13.27
C GLU A 12 4.09 -2.90 -12.03
N LEU A 13 4.66 -2.20 -11.05
CA LEU A 13 5.08 -2.81 -9.80
C LEU A 13 3.89 -3.35 -8.99
N ALA A 14 2.74 -2.67 -9.01
CA ALA A 14 1.52 -3.21 -8.42
C ALA A 14 1.03 -4.44 -9.18
N ASP A 15 1.02 -4.42 -10.52
CA ASP A 15 0.60 -5.55 -11.34
C ASP A 15 1.46 -6.81 -11.07
N ASP A 16 2.76 -6.64 -10.84
CA ASP A 16 3.66 -7.74 -10.44
C ASP A 16 3.34 -8.29 -9.05
N LEU A 17 3.07 -7.42 -8.06
CA LEU A 17 2.70 -7.83 -6.69
C LEU A 17 1.31 -8.48 -6.60
N LEU A 18 0.48 -8.34 -7.65
CA LEU A 18 -0.86 -8.91 -7.71
C LEU A 18 -0.89 -10.33 -8.29
N GLN A 19 0.23 -10.84 -8.78
CA GLN A 19 0.30 -12.18 -9.37
C GLN A 19 0.01 -13.24 -8.30
N GLY A 20 -1.19 -13.81 -8.35
CA GLY A 20 -1.66 -14.81 -7.37
C GLY A 20 -2.52 -14.25 -6.22
N VAL A 21 -2.79 -12.95 -6.18
CA VAL A 21 -3.64 -12.33 -5.15
C VAL A 21 -5.11 -12.43 -5.57
N SER A 22 -5.92 -13.19 -4.82
CA SER A 22 -7.36 -13.40 -5.09
C SER A 22 -8.30 -12.50 -4.30
N SER A 23 -7.85 -11.89 -3.20
CA SER A 23 -8.68 -11.00 -2.38
C SER A 23 -8.86 -9.64 -3.06
N GLU A 24 -10.09 -9.29 -3.41
CA GLU A 24 -10.40 -7.98 -4.02
C GLU A 24 -9.96 -6.79 -3.16
N GLN A 25 -10.01 -6.93 -1.83
CA GLN A 25 -9.54 -5.91 -0.90
C GLN A 25 -8.02 -5.71 -1.03
N MET A 26 -7.25 -6.81 -1.02
CA MET A 26 -5.80 -6.75 -1.21
C MET A 26 -5.47 -6.22 -2.60
N ARG A 27 -6.21 -6.65 -3.63
CA ARG A 27 -6.01 -6.18 -5.00
C ARG A 27 -6.23 -4.67 -5.12
N ALA A 28 -7.33 -4.17 -4.57
CA ALA A 28 -7.66 -2.75 -4.56
C ALA A 28 -6.64 -1.92 -3.78
N ALA A 29 -6.21 -2.40 -2.60
CA ALA A 29 -5.22 -1.74 -1.78
C ALA A 29 -3.84 -1.67 -2.47
N THR A 30 -3.36 -2.76 -3.06
CA THR A 30 -2.09 -2.77 -3.81
C THR A 30 -2.14 -1.83 -5.01
N ARG A 31 -3.24 -1.80 -5.77
CA ARG A 31 -3.41 -0.87 -6.89
C ARG A 31 -3.45 0.59 -6.47
N LEU A 32 -4.11 0.88 -5.34
CA LEU A 32 -4.11 2.21 -4.77
C LEU A 32 -2.67 2.67 -4.48
N LEU A 33 -1.90 1.82 -3.81
CA LEU A 33 -0.49 2.11 -3.50
C LEU A 33 0.36 2.27 -4.77
N GLY A 34 0.08 1.50 -5.83
CA GLY A 34 0.79 1.61 -7.11
C GLY A 34 0.44 2.88 -7.90
N ALA A 35 -0.81 3.34 -7.81
CA ALA A 35 -1.27 4.54 -8.51
C ALA A 35 -0.83 5.84 -7.80
N HIS A 36 -0.70 5.80 -6.47
CA HIS A 36 -0.32 6.97 -5.68
C HIS A 36 1.18 7.27 -5.81
N HIS A 37 1.50 8.51 -6.20
CA HIS A 37 2.88 9.02 -6.35
C HIS A 37 3.84 8.03 -7.04
N ASP A 38 3.37 7.40 -8.14
CA ASP A 38 4.12 6.40 -8.90
C ASP A 38 4.67 5.24 -8.03
N GLY A 39 3.84 4.75 -7.11
CA GLY A 39 4.18 3.58 -6.30
C GLY A 39 5.05 3.90 -5.08
N TYR A 40 4.99 5.13 -4.55
CA TYR A 40 5.86 5.59 -3.44
C TYR A 40 6.03 4.54 -2.34
N TRP A 41 4.93 4.03 -1.78
CA TRP A 41 4.99 3.04 -0.71
C TRP A 41 5.50 1.69 -1.16
N LEU A 42 5.06 1.23 -2.33
CA LEU A 42 5.48 -0.07 -2.83
C LEU A 42 7.00 -0.08 -3.05
N ARG A 43 7.57 0.99 -3.61
CA ARG A 43 9.03 1.16 -3.76
C ARG A 43 9.74 1.12 -2.41
N ARG A 44 9.22 1.83 -1.40
CA ARG A 44 9.80 1.79 -0.05
C ARG A 44 9.70 0.41 0.59
N PHE A 45 8.66 -0.37 0.31
CA PHE A 45 8.58 -1.76 0.82
C PHE A 45 9.71 -2.65 0.26
N PHE A 46 10.19 -2.37 -0.96
CA PHE A 46 11.34 -3.07 -1.54
C PHE A 46 12.69 -2.53 -1.04
N GLU A 47 12.79 -1.22 -0.83
CA GLU A 47 14.08 -0.54 -0.69
C GLU A 47 14.45 -0.16 0.74
N ASP A 48 13.46 0.02 1.61
CA ASP A 48 13.64 0.66 2.91
C ASP A 48 13.60 -0.34 4.06
N GLN A 49 14.78 -0.82 4.43
CA GLN A 49 14.97 -1.75 5.55
C GLN A 49 14.49 -1.15 6.89
N GLU A 50 14.52 0.18 7.07
CA GLU A 50 14.02 0.81 8.30
C GLU A 50 12.52 0.51 8.50
N LEU A 51 11.75 0.39 7.42
CA LEU A 51 10.33 0.03 7.50
C LEU A 51 10.13 -1.41 7.97
N ALA A 52 10.91 -2.36 7.43
CA ALA A 52 10.83 -3.76 7.84
C ALA A 52 11.26 -3.95 9.31
N ASP A 53 12.30 -3.24 9.74
CA ASP A 53 12.76 -3.27 11.12
C ASP A 53 11.70 -2.70 12.09
N ALA A 54 11.02 -1.61 11.68
CA ALA A 54 9.93 -1.04 12.47
C ALA A 54 8.68 -1.95 12.52
N ALA A 55 8.39 -2.68 11.46
CA ALA A 55 7.33 -3.70 11.42
C ALA A 55 7.70 -4.98 12.20
N GLY A 56 8.99 -5.18 12.49
CA GLY A 56 9.54 -6.40 13.09
C GLY A 56 9.62 -7.60 12.13
N GLN A 57 9.27 -7.42 10.86
CA GLN A 57 9.28 -8.46 9.82
C GLN A 57 9.25 -7.85 8.41
N PRO A 58 9.60 -8.60 7.35
CA PRO A 58 9.55 -8.11 5.98
C PRO A 58 8.14 -7.66 5.55
N LEU A 59 8.06 -6.55 4.81
CA LEU A 59 6.79 -6.04 4.27
C LEU A 59 6.35 -6.75 2.98
N LEU A 60 7.23 -7.55 2.41
CA LEU A 60 6.97 -8.37 1.22
C LEU A 60 7.17 -9.84 1.58
N GLU A 61 6.11 -10.62 1.43
CA GLU A 61 6.12 -12.07 1.59
C GLU A 61 6.62 -12.73 0.29
N HIS A 62 7.54 -13.68 0.44
CA HIS A 62 8.14 -14.43 -0.67
C HIS A 62 7.76 -15.92 -0.64
N ALA A 63 6.56 -16.25 -0.14
CA ALA A 63 6.09 -17.62 0.02
C ALA A 63 5.75 -18.33 -1.31
N GLY A 64 5.64 -17.58 -2.41
CA GLY A 64 5.25 -18.07 -3.73
C GLY A 64 6.21 -17.67 -4.85
N PRO A 65 5.86 -17.99 -6.11
CA PRO A 65 6.67 -17.65 -7.28
C PRO A 65 6.78 -16.13 -7.52
N HIS A 66 5.86 -15.35 -6.96
CA HIS A 66 5.83 -13.89 -7.02
C HIS A 66 5.72 -13.32 -5.60
N PRO A 67 6.45 -12.25 -5.27
CA PRO A 67 6.30 -11.58 -3.99
C PRO A 67 4.93 -10.93 -3.88
N SER A 68 4.38 -10.88 -2.66
CA SER A 68 3.15 -10.16 -2.33
C SER A 68 3.33 -9.27 -1.11
N ILE A 69 2.48 -8.28 -0.92
CA ILE A 69 2.52 -7.42 0.28
C ILE A 69 2.07 -8.23 1.51
N ASP A 70 2.89 -8.24 2.56
CA ASP A 70 2.45 -8.73 3.87
C ASP A 70 1.65 -7.65 4.59
N TRP A 71 0.33 -7.72 4.46
CA TRP A 71 -0.58 -6.78 5.09
C TRP A 71 -0.59 -6.85 6.62
N ASN A 72 -0.19 -7.96 7.24
CA ASN A 72 0.00 -8.01 8.70
C ASN A 72 1.20 -7.15 9.10
N ALA A 73 2.31 -7.28 8.37
CA ALA A 73 3.50 -6.46 8.58
C ALA A 73 3.22 -4.97 8.39
N VAL A 74 2.43 -4.61 7.37
CA VAL A 74 1.95 -3.23 7.16
C VAL A 74 1.10 -2.74 8.34
N GLY A 75 0.22 -3.59 8.89
CA GLY A 75 -0.55 -3.26 10.10
C GLY A 75 0.34 -2.99 11.32
N LEU A 76 1.37 -3.82 11.54
CA LEU A 76 2.34 -3.62 12.63
C LEU A 76 3.15 -2.33 12.42
N LEU A 77 3.56 -2.04 11.18
CA LEU A 77 4.24 -0.79 10.84
C LEU A 77 3.42 0.45 11.24
N LEU A 78 2.10 0.41 11.00
CA LEU A 78 1.19 1.51 11.36
C LEU A 78 0.98 1.66 12.87
N LEU A 79 1.21 0.61 13.66
CA LEU A 79 1.13 0.63 15.12
C LEU A 79 2.44 1.05 15.79
N ALA A 80 3.56 1.08 15.06
CA ALA A 80 4.87 1.37 15.64
C ALA A 80 4.94 2.83 16.16
N ASP A 81 5.21 2.99 17.47
CA ASP A 81 5.28 4.26 18.22
C ASP A 81 6.24 5.31 17.63
N ARG A 82 7.18 4.89 16.77
CA ARG A 82 8.05 5.79 16.01
C ARG A 82 8.08 5.33 14.56
N PRO A 83 7.36 6.01 13.65
CA PRO A 83 7.30 5.52 12.29
C PRO A 83 8.53 6.03 11.51
N PRO A 84 9.24 5.15 10.77
CA PRO A 84 10.08 5.56 9.64
C PRO A 84 9.28 6.26 8.51
N ALA A 85 7.95 6.38 8.66
CA ALA A 85 7.09 7.32 7.95
C ALA A 85 7.35 8.81 8.26
N ARG A 86 8.28 9.18 9.15
CA ARG A 86 8.69 10.59 9.34
C ARG A 86 9.18 11.28 8.05
N LYS A 87 9.62 10.51 7.06
CA LYS A 87 10.04 11.01 5.74
C LYS A 87 8.87 11.13 4.74
N ALA A 88 7.67 10.67 5.11
CA ALA A 88 6.49 10.68 4.26
C ALA A 88 5.63 11.92 4.51
N SER A 89 4.97 12.40 3.45
CA SER A 89 3.99 13.49 3.54
C SER A 89 2.71 13.02 4.25
N SER A 90 1.87 13.98 4.67
CA SER A 90 0.58 13.66 5.29
C SER A 90 -0.33 12.86 4.35
N SER A 91 -0.32 13.16 3.05
CA SER A 91 -1.07 12.39 2.04
C SER A 91 -0.54 10.96 1.93
N GLU A 92 0.77 10.78 1.84
CA GLU A 92 1.37 9.43 1.76
C GLU A 92 0.99 8.58 2.97
N VAL A 93 1.07 9.14 4.19
CA VAL A 93 0.62 8.43 5.39
C VAL A 93 -0.86 8.08 5.30
N ALA A 94 -1.71 9.03 4.91
CA ALA A 94 -3.15 8.81 4.79
C ALA A 94 -3.52 7.74 3.76
N VAL A 95 -2.82 7.67 2.63
CA VAL A 95 -3.01 6.65 1.59
C VAL A 95 -2.61 5.26 2.09
N LEU A 96 -1.51 5.14 2.84
CA LEU A 96 -1.11 3.86 3.43
C LEU A 96 -2.11 3.39 4.49
N GLU A 97 -2.51 4.29 5.39
CA GLU A 97 -3.54 4.04 6.40
C GLU A 97 -4.84 3.56 5.73
N PHE A 98 -5.28 4.26 4.68
CA PHE A 98 -6.48 3.89 3.93
C PHE A 98 -6.35 2.53 3.25
N ALA A 99 -5.25 2.26 2.54
CA ALA A 99 -5.00 0.97 1.90
C ALA A 99 -5.01 -0.19 2.91
N ALA A 100 -4.34 -0.03 4.05
CA ALA A 100 -4.36 -1.02 5.13
C ALA A 100 -5.76 -1.22 5.73
N SER A 101 -6.58 -0.18 5.78
CA SER A 101 -7.97 -0.26 6.24
C SER A 101 -8.87 -1.09 5.32
N LEU A 102 -8.65 -1.03 3.99
CA LEU A 102 -9.39 -1.86 3.03
C LEU A 102 -9.19 -3.36 3.30
N VAL A 103 -8.00 -3.73 3.77
CA VAL A 103 -7.62 -5.12 4.11
C VAL A 103 -7.93 -5.47 5.58
N GLY A 104 -8.53 -4.55 6.34
CA GLY A 104 -8.91 -4.77 7.74
C GLY A 104 -7.72 -4.77 8.72
N ARG A 105 -6.60 -4.14 8.36
CA ARG A 105 -5.37 -4.13 9.17
C ARG A 105 -5.15 -2.86 9.98
N ALA A 106 -5.85 -1.78 9.63
CA ALA A 106 -5.81 -0.52 10.38
C ALA A 106 -7.17 0.17 10.38
N PRO A 107 -7.76 0.53 11.54
CA PRO A 107 -8.88 1.45 11.56
C PRO A 107 -8.40 2.84 11.18
N ILE A 108 -9.23 3.58 10.44
CA ILE A 108 -8.91 4.96 10.01
C ILE A 108 -9.95 5.94 10.52
N GLN A 109 -9.50 7.18 10.75
CA GLN A 109 -10.40 8.31 10.94
C GLN A 109 -10.60 9.01 9.60
N LEU A 110 -11.71 8.72 8.92
CA LEU A 110 -11.94 9.13 7.53
C LEU A 110 -11.80 10.65 7.32
N GLN A 111 -12.24 11.48 8.27
CA GLN A 111 -12.07 12.94 8.20
C GLN A 111 -10.60 13.35 8.10
N ARG A 112 -9.70 12.69 8.84
CA ARG A 112 -8.26 12.96 8.79
C ARG A 112 -7.68 12.59 7.43
N VAL A 113 -8.11 11.47 6.85
CA VAL A 113 -7.69 11.06 5.49
C VAL A 113 -8.14 12.09 4.46
N ILE A 114 -9.41 12.52 4.51
CA ILE A 114 -9.97 13.49 3.57
C ILE A 114 -9.22 14.83 3.62
N HIS A 115 -8.82 15.30 4.81
CA HIS A 115 -8.06 16.54 4.94
C HIS A 115 -6.60 16.44 4.48
N ALA A 116 -6.05 15.23 4.35
CA ALA A 116 -4.66 15.01 4.02
C ALA A 116 -4.40 14.85 2.51
N VAL A 117 -5.45 14.60 1.73
CA VAL A 117 -5.34 14.26 0.30
C VAL A 117 -5.98 15.34 -0.60
N ASP A 118 -5.50 15.44 -1.83
CA ASP A 118 -6.09 16.33 -2.85
C ASP A 118 -7.24 15.67 -3.63
N ASP A 119 -7.85 16.41 -4.56
CA ASP A 119 -8.99 15.92 -5.38
C ASP A 119 -8.65 14.72 -6.28
N THR A 120 -7.39 14.59 -6.70
CA THR A 120 -6.93 13.48 -7.55
C THR A 120 -6.77 12.23 -6.69
N GLU A 121 -6.11 12.39 -5.55
CA GLU A 121 -5.90 11.34 -4.56
C GLU A 121 -7.23 10.86 -3.97
N PHE A 122 -8.15 11.78 -3.65
CA PHE A 122 -9.49 11.44 -3.17
C PHE A 122 -10.25 10.56 -4.19
N ARG A 123 -10.15 10.86 -5.49
CA ARG A 123 -10.74 10.02 -6.54
C ARG A 123 -10.08 8.64 -6.61
N LEU A 124 -8.78 8.54 -6.37
CA LEU A 124 -8.09 7.25 -6.25
C LEU A 124 -8.60 6.44 -5.05
N LEU A 125 -8.75 7.08 -3.88
CA LEU A 125 -9.30 6.44 -2.68
C LEU A 125 -10.71 5.91 -2.91
N LEU A 126 -11.60 6.71 -3.52
CA LEU A 126 -12.95 6.28 -3.86
C LEU A 126 -12.96 5.10 -4.83
N ARG A 127 -12.13 5.13 -5.87
CA ARG A 127 -12.01 4.01 -6.81
C ARG A 127 -11.56 2.73 -6.11
N ALA A 128 -10.55 2.83 -5.23
CA ALA A 128 -10.07 1.70 -4.46
C ALA A 128 -11.13 1.14 -3.50
N LEU A 129 -11.88 2.02 -2.83
CA LEU A 129 -12.98 1.62 -1.95
C LEU A 129 -14.08 0.86 -2.70
N MET A 130 -14.50 1.40 -3.86
CA MET A 130 -15.50 0.72 -4.70
C MET A 130 -15.00 -0.64 -5.19
N ALA A 131 -13.75 -0.72 -5.64
CA ALA A 131 -13.15 -1.98 -6.08
C ALA A 131 -13.05 -3.00 -4.92
N ALA A 132 -12.71 -2.56 -3.71
CA ALA A 132 -12.66 -3.44 -2.54
C ALA A 132 -14.04 -3.95 -2.11
N ALA A 133 -15.09 -3.14 -2.30
CA ALA A 133 -16.46 -3.47 -1.90
C ALA A 133 -17.21 -4.32 -2.93
N TYR A 134 -16.98 -4.07 -4.22
CA TYR A 134 -17.78 -4.65 -5.31
C TYR A 134 -16.98 -5.48 -6.31
N GLY A 135 -15.65 -5.56 -6.15
CA GLY A 135 -14.73 -6.06 -7.17
C GLY A 135 -14.47 -5.04 -8.27
N GLU A 136 -13.53 -5.34 -9.17
CA GLU A 136 -13.28 -4.48 -10.33
C GLU A 136 -14.47 -4.45 -11.29
N THR A 137 -14.96 -3.25 -11.59
CA THR A 137 -15.81 -2.99 -12.74
C THR A 137 -14.91 -2.77 -13.96
N HIS A 138 -15.02 -3.66 -14.95
CA HIS A 138 -14.34 -3.57 -16.23
C HIS A 138 -14.85 -2.41 -17.10
#